data_AF-A0A9P0K568-F1
#
_entry.id   AF-A0A9P0K568-F1
#
_cell.length_a   1.000
_cell.length_b   1.000
_cell.length_c   1.000
_cell.angle_alpha   90.00
_cell.angle_beta   90.00
_cell.angle_gamma   90.00
#
_symmetry.space_group_name_H-M   'P 1'
#
loop_
_entity.id
_entity.type
_entity.pdbx_description
1 polymer ?
#
loop_
_entity_poly.entity_id
_entity_poly.type
_entity_poly.pdbx_seq_one_letter_code
_entity_poly.pdbx_strand_id
1 'polypeptide(L)'
;METGLADILGSPHQVSPPAIVIFDLNTDKVLRRYLLKPEDIKGDDSFFANIVVDLQPGRCDEAFAYIPDLGGYGIVVYSFKDDDSWRIKHNFFHFDPLQGDMTVGGVNFQWTDGVFGIALGNPNENGDRTVYFHPLASTMEFSVNSHALKNRTLATDPHSYDLYKIEGTKGPNSQTSESTIDPKTEVMFFTQLQKDGTACWNVKTPLEPSNVGMVAEDTERMIFTNDITIDSDRNLWMLSDRMPEFIYRRLDPNQINYRIFKVPVDEAIRGTPCDPMYQQSTTLRNAQQL
;
A
#
# COMPACT_ATOMS: atom_id res chain seq x y z
N MET A 1 5.98 -12.65 -0.74
CA MET A 1 6.03 -13.02 0.68
C MET A 1 5.39 -14.39 0.84
N GLU A 2 6.01 -15.33 1.53
CA GLU A 2 5.40 -16.61 1.91
C GLU A 2 4.97 -16.49 3.38
N THR A 3 3.68 -16.55 3.68
CA THR A 3 3.21 -16.41 5.08
C THR A 3 3.21 -17.71 5.84
N GLY A 4 3.14 -18.85 5.14
CA GLY A 4 3.05 -20.19 5.72
C GLY A 4 1.77 -20.47 6.52
N LEU A 5 0.79 -19.56 6.48
CA LEU A 5 -0.49 -19.67 7.17
C LEU A 5 -1.55 -20.29 6.24
N ALA A 6 -2.21 -21.35 6.70
CA ALA A 6 -3.25 -22.04 5.95
C ALA A 6 -4.62 -21.93 6.65
N ASP A 7 -5.70 -22.11 5.88
CA ASP A 7 -7.09 -22.19 6.34
C ASP A 7 -7.56 -21.01 7.22
N ILE A 8 -7.17 -19.79 6.82
CA ILE A 8 -7.34 -18.52 7.57
C ILE A 8 -8.79 -18.28 8.05
N LEU A 9 -9.80 -18.68 7.27
CA LEU A 9 -11.22 -18.45 7.62
C LEU A 9 -11.86 -19.61 8.40
N GLY A 10 -11.15 -20.73 8.54
CA GLY A 10 -11.67 -21.97 9.11
C GLY A 10 -10.95 -22.38 10.39
N SER A 11 -9.90 -23.17 10.25
CA SER A 11 -9.03 -23.60 11.36
C SER A 11 -7.60 -23.17 11.06
N PRO A 12 -7.28 -21.89 11.32
CA PRO A 12 -5.99 -21.32 10.98
C PRO A 12 -4.86 -22.12 11.62
N HIS A 13 -3.85 -22.46 10.82
CA HIS A 13 -2.67 -23.13 11.36
C HIS A 13 -1.42 -22.73 10.57
N GLN A 14 -0.33 -22.53 11.32
CA GLN A 14 0.97 -22.17 10.77
C GLN A 14 1.71 -23.43 10.29
N VAL A 15 1.84 -23.60 8.98
CA VAL A 15 2.52 -24.74 8.34
C VAL A 15 4.04 -24.52 8.30
N SER A 16 4.48 -23.28 8.05
CA SER A 16 5.90 -22.90 8.01
C SER A 16 6.08 -21.46 8.52
N PRO A 17 7.23 -21.05 9.08
CA PRO A 17 7.42 -19.66 9.47
C PRO A 17 7.38 -18.72 8.24
N PRO A 18 6.87 -17.48 8.39
CA PRO A 18 6.86 -16.50 7.33
C PRO A 18 8.25 -16.27 6.73
N ALA A 19 8.33 -16.12 5.41
CA ALA A 19 9.58 -16.03 4.69
C ALA A 19 9.52 -15.08 3.50
N ILE A 20 10.64 -14.40 3.25
CA ILE A 20 10.89 -13.69 2.00
C ILE A 20 11.56 -14.68 1.05
N VAL A 21 10.93 -14.95 -0.09
CA VAL A 21 11.49 -15.81 -1.14
C VAL A 21 11.78 -14.94 -2.36
N ILE A 22 13.02 -14.97 -2.82
CA ILE A 22 13.52 -14.15 -3.92
C ILE A 22 13.84 -15.08 -5.07
N PHE A 23 13.23 -14.83 -6.23
CA PHE A 23 13.41 -15.61 -7.45
C PHE A 23 14.14 -14.77 -8.51
N ASP A 24 15.03 -15.40 -9.25
CA ASP A 24 15.53 -14.86 -10.52
C ASP A 24 14.60 -15.30 -11.64
N LEU A 25 13.88 -14.34 -12.22
CA LEU A 25 12.93 -14.59 -13.30
C LEU A 25 13.59 -14.94 -14.64
N ASN A 26 14.90 -14.75 -14.79
CA ASN A 26 15.62 -15.19 -16.00
C ASN A 26 15.98 -16.67 -15.95
N THR A 27 16.12 -17.23 -14.75
CA THR A 27 16.57 -18.61 -14.55
C THR A 27 15.56 -19.50 -13.85
N ASP A 28 14.42 -18.94 -13.43
CA ASP A 28 13.35 -19.57 -12.64
C ASP A 28 13.87 -20.27 -11.37
N LYS A 29 14.89 -19.68 -10.74
CA LYS A 29 15.54 -20.24 -9.54
C LYS A 29 15.35 -19.36 -8.32
N VAL A 30 15.21 -20.01 -7.17
CA VAL A 30 15.29 -19.33 -5.88
C VAL A 30 16.72 -18.85 -5.66
N LEU A 31 16.89 -17.53 -5.56
CA LEU A 31 18.14 -16.89 -5.18
C LEU A 31 18.33 -16.91 -3.66
N ARG A 32 17.26 -16.67 -2.92
CA ARG A 32 17.29 -16.60 -1.46
C ARG A 32 15.93 -16.94 -0.85
N ARG A 33 15.98 -17.59 0.30
CA ARG A 33 14.82 -17.75 1.19
C ARG A 33 15.24 -17.31 2.59
N TYR A 34 14.74 -16.14 3.01
CA TYR A 34 15.00 -15.58 4.33
C TYR A 34 13.79 -15.86 5.24
N LEU A 35 14.00 -16.54 6.35
CA LEU A 35 12.97 -16.75 7.36
C LEU A 35 12.87 -15.50 8.25
N LEU A 36 11.67 -14.95 8.43
CA LEU A 36 11.48 -13.91 9.44
C LEU A 36 11.82 -14.47 10.82
N LYS A 37 12.51 -13.66 11.61
CA LYS A 37 12.97 -14.07 12.94
C LYS A 37 11.81 -14.01 13.93
N PRO A 38 11.86 -14.75 15.04
CA PRO A 38 10.81 -14.68 16.06
C PRO A 38 10.53 -13.24 16.55
N GLU A 39 11.55 -12.39 16.66
CA GLU A 39 11.36 -10.99 17.07
C GLU A 39 10.68 -10.08 16.01
N ASP A 40 10.61 -10.53 14.75
CA ASP A 40 9.88 -9.82 13.70
C ASP A 40 8.37 -10.05 13.80
N ILE A 41 7.96 -11.11 14.50
CA ILE A 41 6.59 -11.63 14.57
C ILE A 41 5.99 -11.32 15.96
N LYS A 42 4.86 -10.65 16.00
CA LYS A 42 4.12 -10.33 17.22
C LYS A 42 3.12 -11.45 17.55
N GLY A 43 3.65 -12.61 17.95
CA GLY A 43 2.84 -13.76 18.33
C GLY A 43 1.80 -14.13 17.26
N ASP A 44 0.59 -14.48 17.69
CA ASP A 44 -0.52 -14.84 16.79
C ASP A 44 -1.22 -13.62 16.17
N ASP A 45 -0.86 -12.40 16.59
CA ASP A 45 -1.45 -11.17 16.02
C ASP A 45 -0.87 -10.86 14.63
N SER A 46 0.35 -11.33 14.33
CA SER A 46 1.02 -10.94 13.09
C SER A 46 0.35 -11.51 11.86
N PHE A 47 0.11 -10.66 10.86
CA PHE A 47 -0.41 -11.08 9.57
C PHE A 47 0.18 -10.22 8.44
N PHE A 48 0.96 -10.86 7.56
CA PHE A 48 1.73 -10.19 6.51
C PHE A 48 1.04 -10.36 5.15
N ALA A 49 0.22 -9.40 4.76
CA ALA A 49 -0.51 -9.44 3.50
C ALA A 49 0.28 -8.84 2.31
N ASN A 50 1.33 -8.05 2.58
CA ASN A 50 1.99 -7.23 1.56
C ASN A 50 3.52 -7.20 1.77
N ILE A 51 4.27 -6.84 0.73
CA ILE A 51 5.71 -6.59 0.73
C ILE A 51 6.08 -5.58 -0.37
N VAL A 52 6.81 -4.55 -0.01
CA VAL A 52 7.28 -3.52 -0.95
C VAL A 52 8.80 -3.47 -0.96
N VAL A 53 9.39 -3.51 -2.16
CA VAL A 53 10.85 -3.57 -2.34
C VAL A 53 11.40 -2.18 -2.70
N ASP A 54 12.27 -1.64 -1.85
CA ASP A 54 13.03 -0.43 -2.13
C ASP A 54 14.37 -0.80 -2.77
N LEU A 55 14.40 -0.60 -4.08
CA LEU A 55 15.55 -0.88 -4.94
C LEU A 55 16.07 0.41 -5.57
N GLN A 56 17.40 0.53 -5.64
CA GLN A 56 18.06 1.51 -6.50
C GLN A 56 18.50 0.87 -7.81
N PRO A 57 18.26 1.50 -8.98
CA PRO A 57 18.76 0.99 -10.25
C PRO A 57 20.27 0.71 -10.19
N GLY A 58 20.66 -0.52 -10.51
CA GLY A 58 22.07 -0.95 -10.51
C GLY A 58 22.68 -1.32 -9.15
N ARG A 59 21.93 -1.23 -8.04
CA ARG A 59 22.39 -1.59 -6.68
C ARG A 59 21.45 -2.60 -6.03
N CYS A 60 21.21 -3.73 -6.72
CA CYS A 60 20.28 -4.75 -6.24
C CYS A 60 20.75 -5.46 -4.96
N ASP A 61 22.05 -5.46 -4.70
CA ASP A 61 22.68 -5.98 -3.49
C ASP A 61 22.44 -5.10 -2.24
N GLU A 62 21.92 -3.89 -2.43
CA GLU A 62 21.58 -2.94 -1.36
C GLU A 62 20.06 -2.75 -1.20
N ALA A 63 19.27 -3.69 -1.71
CA ALA A 63 17.82 -3.66 -1.62
C ALA A 63 17.34 -3.74 -0.16
N PHE A 64 16.24 -3.05 0.10
CA PHE A 64 15.46 -3.25 1.32
C PHE A 64 14.05 -3.74 0.96
N ALA A 65 13.42 -4.47 1.87
CA ALA A 65 12.00 -4.77 1.77
C ALA A 65 11.27 -4.27 3.02
N TYR A 66 10.09 -3.70 2.83
CA TYR A 66 9.17 -3.26 3.87
C TYR A 66 7.96 -4.18 3.86
N ILE A 67 7.73 -4.86 4.98
CA ILE A 67 6.66 -5.84 5.13
C ILE A 67 5.71 -5.32 6.21
N PRO A 68 4.60 -4.69 5.81
CA PRO A 68 3.59 -4.25 6.77
C PRO A 68 2.91 -5.45 7.42
N ASP A 69 2.72 -5.34 8.73
CA ASP A 69 2.06 -6.31 9.58
C ASP A 69 0.74 -5.73 10.06
N LEU A 70 -0.34 -6.08 9.37
CA LEU A 70 -1.65 -5.49 9.57
C LEU A 70 -2.26 -5.85 10.93
N GLY A 71 -2.04 -7.07 11.44
CA GLY A 71 -2.59 -7.49 12.73
C GLY A 71 -1.66 -7.14 13.90
N GLY A 72 -0.34 -7.13 13.65
CA GLY A 72 0.65 -6.79 14.67
C GLY A 72 0.98 -5.30 14.79
N TYR A 73 0.43 -4.45 13.92
CA TYR A 73 0.60 -2.99 13.88
C TYR A 73 2.08 -2.56 13.83
N GLY A 74 2.83 -3.13 12.90
CA GLY A 74 4.25 -2.85 12.73
C GLY A 74 4.70 -3.00 11.28
N ILE A 75 5.92 -2.59 11.00
CA ILE A 75 6.57 -2.87 9.72
C ILE A 75 7.84 -3.66 10.02
N VAL A 76 8.02 -4.79 9.35
CA VAL A 76 9.30 -5.51 9.34
C VAL A 76 10.13 -4.99 8.17
N VAL A 77 11.33 -4.54 8.46
CA VAL A 77 12.31 -4.13 7.45
C VAL A 77 13.32 -5.24 7.28
N TYR A 78 13.61 -5.61 6.04
CA TYR A 78 14.64 -6.56 5.68
C TYR A 78 15.73 -5.87 4.85
N SER A 79 17.00 -6.06 5.23
CA SER A 79 18.18 -5.61 4.49
C SER A 79 18.74 -6.79 3.67
N PHE A 80 18.73 -6.69 2.35
CA PHE A 80 19.30 -7.73 1.50
C PHE A 80 20.82 -7.85 1.67
N LYS A 81 21.50 -6.72 1.91
CA LYS A 81 22.95 -6.67 2.09
C LYS A 81 23.40 -7.39 3.36
N ASP A 82 22.72 -7.11 4.46
CA ASP A 82 23.09 -7.63 5.78
C ASP A 82 22.43 -9.00 6.06
N ASP A 83 21.46 -9.39 5.22
CA ASP A 83 20.62 -10.57 5.41
C ASP A 83 20.02 -10.65 6.82
N ASP A 84 19.55 -9.50 7.30
CA ASP A 84 18.95 -9.33 8.62
C ASP A 84 17.68 -8.48 8.52
N SER A 85 16.82 -8.60 9.53
CA SER A 85 15.57 -7.86 9.65
C SER A 85 15.38 -7.24 11.03
N TRP A 86 14.51 -6.24 11.09
CA TRP A 86 14.04 -5.66 12.35
C TRP A 86 12.61 -5.18 12.23
N ARG A 87 11.90 -5.25 13.34
CA ARG A 87 10.54 -4.75 13.48
C ARG A 87 10.51 -3.31 13.98
N ILE A 88 9.74 -2.48 13.31
CA ILE A 88 9.46 -1.09 13.63
C ILE A 88 8.05 -0.98 14.22
N LYS A 89 7.90 -0.14 15.24
CA LYS A 89 6.62 0.17 15.87
C LYS A 89 6.40 1.67 15.84
N HIS A 90 5.19 2.09 15.48
CA HIS A 90 4.78 3.49 15.50
C HIS A 90 3.26 3.57 15.68
N ASN A 91 2.77 4.64 16.31
CA ASN A 91 1.32 4.81 16.51
C ASN A 91 0.56 4.88 15.19
N PHE A 92 1.16 5.48 14.16
CA PHE A 92 0.56 5.58 12.82
C PHE A 92 0.39 4.24 12.09
N PHE A 93 0.93 3.14 12.62
CA PHE A 93 0.70 1.79 12.07
C PHE A 93 -0.57 1.12 12.58
N HIS A 94 -1.26 1.73 13.55
CA HIS A 94 -2.50 1.19 14.12
C HIS A 94 -3.70 1.65 13.31
N PHE A 95 -4.76 0.84 13.31
CA PHE A 95 -6.04 1.22 12.73
C PHE A 95 -6.69 2.40 13.47
N ASP A 96 -7.59 3.10 12.78
CA ASP A 96 -8.49 4.10 13.37
C ASP A 96 -9.79 3.39 13.79
N PRO A 97 -10.13 3.35 15.10
CA PRO A 97 -11.33 2.67 15.59
C PRO A 97 -12.64 3.25 15.06
N LEU A 98 -12.63 4.46 14.49
CA LEU A 98 -13.80 5.07 13.85
C LEU A 98 -13.96 4.66 12.37
N GLN A 99 -12.97 3.96 11.81
CA GLN A 99 -12.89 3.61 10.39
C GLN A 99 -12.85 2.09 10.15
N GLY A 100 -13.05 1.27 11.19
CA GLY A 100 -13.02 -0.19 11.10
C GLY A 100 -14.32 -0.83 10.61
N ASP A 101 -15.45 -0.11 10.62
CA ASP A 101 -16.72 -0.59 10.07
C ASP A 101 -16.84 -0.20 8.60
N MET A 102 -16.93 -1.19 7.72
CA MET A 102 -16.89 -0.99 6.27
C MET A 102 -18.06 -1.69 5.59
N THR A 103 -18.55 -1.08 4.50
CA THR A 103 -19.50 -1.71 3.58
C THR A 103 -18.93 -1.71 2.17
N VAL A 104 -18.73 -2.90 1.60
CA VAL A 104 -18.13 -3.10 0.27
C VAL A 104 -18.98 -4.10 -0.51
N GLY A 105 -19.38 -3.77 -1.75
CA GLY A 105 -20.27 -4.63 -2.55
C GLY A 105 -21.58 -5.00 -1.83
N GLY A 106 -22.09 -4.12 -0.96
CA GLY A 106 -23.27 -4.37 -0.14
C GLY A 106 -23.10 -5.41 0.99
N VAL A 107 -21.88 -5.82 1.30
CA VAL A 107 -21.52 -6.64 2.48
C VAL A 107 -20.94 -5.71 3.54
N ASN A 108 -21.49 -5.75 4.76
CA ASN A 108 -20.96 -5.02 5.91
C ASN A 108 -20.10 -5.95 6.78
N PHE A 109 -18.95 -5.46 7.23
CA PHE A 109 -18.01 -6.18 8.08
C PHE A 109 -17.12 -5.20 8.86
N GLN A 110 -16.53 -5.67 9.96
CA GLN A 110 -15.64 -4.88 10.79
C GLN A 110 -14.26 -5.50 10.83
N TRP A 111 -13.24 -4.71 10.48
CA TRP A 111 -11.83 -5.08 10.55
C TRP A 111 -11.03 -4.08 11.37
N THR A 112 -9.93 -4.55 11.95
CA THR A 112 -8.99 -3.73 12.73
C THR A 112 -7.62 -3.68 12.08
N ASP A 113 -7.56 -3.88 10.77
CA ASP A 113 -6.31 -4.00 10.04
C ASP A 113 -5.52 -2.69 10.09
N GLY A 114 -4.32 -2.77 10.65
CA GLY A 114 -3.36 -1.69 10.73
C GLY A 114 -2.65 -1.44 9.41
N VAL A 115 -1.39 -0.98 9.48
CA VAL A 115 -0.55 -0.69 8.31
C VAL A 115 -0.64 -1.82 7.28
N PHE A 116 -0.96 -1.46 6.04
CA PHE A 116 -1.28 -2.44 5.00
C PHE A 116 -0.63 -2.08 3.67
N GLY A 117 -0.89 -0.88 3.14
CA GLY A 117 -0.30 -0.39 1.90
C GLY A 117 0.94 0.48 2.15
N ILE A 118 1.94 0.36 1.27
CA ILE A 118 3.15 1.19 1.27
C ILE A 118 3.45 1.63 -0.16
N ALA A 119 3.64 2.93 -0.38
CA ALA A 119 4.08 3.45 -1.67
C ALA A 119 5.42 4.19 -1.56
N LEU A 120 6.31 3.93 -2.51
CA LEU A 120 7.64 4.53 -2.55
C LEU A 120 7.65 5.74 -3.49
N GLY A 121 8.01 6.90 -2.95
CA GLY A 121 8.30 8.08 -3.76
C GLY A 121 9.61 7.96 -4.55
N ASN A 122 9.94 9.01 -5.28
CA ASN A 122 11.20 9.08 -6.01
C ASN A 122 12.40 9.14 -5.05
N PRO A 123 13.52 8.47 -5.38
CA PRO A 123 14.75 8.59 -4.61
C PRO A 123 15.39 9.96 -4.79
N ASN A 124 15.94 10.49 -3.71
CA ASN A 124 16.84 11.63 -3.71
C ASN A 124 18.27 11.21 -4.09
N GLU A 125 19.19 12.18 -4.09
CA GLU A 125 20.60 11.97 -4.46
C GLU A 125 21.33 10.94 -3.59
N ASN A 126 20.90 10.76 -2.33
CA ASN A 126 21.48 9.77 -1.41
C ASN A 126 20.84 8.38 -1.56
N GLY A 127 19.84 8.24 -2.42
CA GLY A 127 19.06 7.01 -2.57
C GLY A 127 18.01 6.80 -1.47
N ASP A 128 17.75 7.83 -0.65
CA ASP A 128 16.63 7.85 0.28
C ASP A 128 15.37 8.38 -0.42
N ARG A 129 14.20 7.93 0.02
CA ARG A 129 12.92 8.34 -0.56
C ARG A 129 11.87 8.50 0.53
N THR A 130 10.82 9.25 0.21
CA THR A 130 9.61 9.27 1.05
C THR A 130 8.91 7.92 0.91
N VAL A 131 8.63 7.29 2.05
CA VAL A 131 7.85 6.06 2.17
C VAL A 131 6.48 6.48 2.70
N TYR A 132 5.48 6.43 1.84
CA TYR A 132 4.09 6.66 2.19
C TYR A 132 3.47 5.36 2.67
N PHE A 133 2.62 5.42 3.68
CA PHE A 133 1.95 4.24 4.22
C PHE A 133 0.64 4.61 4.90
N HIS A 134 -0.27 3.65 4.95
CA HIS A 134 -1.55 3.80 5.62
C HIS A 134 -2.02 2.48 6.26
N PRO A 135 -2.73 2.57 7.40
CA PRO A 135 -3.57 1.48 7.87
C PRO A 135 -4.76 1.23 6.93
N LEU A 136 -5.17 -0.04 6.77
CA LEU A 136 -6.35 -0.36 5.96
C LEU A 136 -7.62 0.22 6.58
N ALA A 137 -7.84 -0.02 7.88
CA ALA A 137 -8.94 0.56 8.63
C ALA A 137 -8.62 2.00 9.06
N SER A 138 -8.38 2.87 8.07
CA SER A 138 -8.16 4.31 8.23
C SER A 138 -8.47 5.06 6.93
N THR A 139 -8.58 6.38 7.01
CA THR A 139 -8.67 7.28 5.85
C THR A 139 -7.46 8.21 5.72
N MET A 140 -6.49 8.05 6.63
CA MET A 140 -5.30 8.89 6.69
C MET A 140 -4.20 8.34 5.78
N GLU A 141 -3.27 9.20 5.39
CA GLU A 141 -1.98 8.81 4.83
C GLU A 141 -0.87 9.40 5.69
N PHE A 142 0.19 8.63 5.87
CA PHE A 142 1.36 9.02 6.63
C PHE A 142 2.60 8.86 5.77
N SER A 143 3.69 9.49 6.19
CA SER A 143 4.97 9.28 5.53
C SER A 143 6.14 9.27 6.51
N VAL A 144 7.25 8.71 6.05
CA VAL A 144 8.54 8.72 6.72
C VAL A 144 9.64 8.68 5.68
N ASN A 145 10.80 9.26 5.96
CA ASN A 145 11.95 9.10 5.08
C ASN A 145 12.55 7.69 5.24
N SER A 146 12.88 7.02 4.12
CA SER A 146 13.44 5.66 4.14
C SER A 146 14.70 5.54 4.99
N HIS A 147 15.50 6.61 5.14
CA HIS A 147 16.66 6.64 6.02
C HIS A 147 16.31 6.22 7.45
N ALA A 148 15.17 6.66 7.96
CA ALA A 148 14.70 6.32 9.30
C ALA A 148 14.33 4.83 9.43
N LEU A 149 13.85 4.20 8.34
CA LEU A 149 13.50 2.78 8.33
C LEU A 149 14.72 1.89 8.14
N LYS A 150 15.65 2.28 7.24
CA LYS A 150 16.86 1.55 6.86
C LYS A 150 17.91 1.52 7.99
N ASN A 151 17.95 2.55 8.84
CA ASN A 151 18.86 2.60 9.98
C ASN A 151 18.22 1.93 11.20
N ARG A 152 18.60 0.68 11.50
CA ARG A 152 18.03 -0.11 12.62
C ARG A 152 18.03 0.60 13.97
N THR A 153 19.11 1.32 14.31
CA THR A 153 19.19 2.05 15.58
C THR A 153 18.16 3.17 15.63
N LEU A 154 18.02 3.93 14.55
CA LEU A 154 17.04 5.01 14.46
C LEU A 154 15.60 4.46 14.38
N ALA A 155 15.39 3.39 13.63
CA ALA A 155 14.09 2.74 13.41
C ALA A 155 13.47 2.15 14.68
N THR A 156 14.29 1.81 15.67
CA THR A 156 13.86 1.20 16.93
C THR A 156 13.98 2.15 18.13
N ASP A 157 14.38 3.40 17.90
CA ASP A 157 14.48 4.42 18.93
C ASP A 157 13.08 4.90 19.35
N PRO A 158 12.68 4.79 20.62
CA PRO A 158 11.38 5.31 21.08
C PRO A 158 11.22 6.83 20.92
N HIS A 159 12.29 7.58 20.67
CA HIS A 159 12.27 9.03 20.42
C HIS A 159 12.14 9.39 18.92
N SER A 160 11.97 8.40 18.03
CA SER A 160 11.88 8.63 16.58
C SER A 160 10.49 9.09 16.10
N TYR A 161 9.56 9.40 17.02
CA TYR A 161 8.17 9.73 16.70
C TYR A 161 8.05 10.87 15.69
N ASP A 162 8.82 11.95 15.88
CA ASP A 162 8.77 13.15 15.07
C ASP A 162 9.40 13.00 13.67
N LEU A 163 9.95 11.83 13.35
CA LEU A 163 10.42 11.51 11.99
C LEU A 163 9.27 11.16 11.04
N TYR A 164 8.12 10.81 11.59
CA TYR A 164 6.92 10.46 10.85
C TYR A 164 6.03 11.69 10.65
N LYS A 165 5.36 11.74 9.50
CA LYS A 165 4.48 12.86 9.13
C LYS A 165 3.08 12.37 8.85
N ILE A 166 2.11 13.22 9.19
CA ILE A 166 0.73 13.09 8.74
C ILE A 166 0.65 13.85 7.42
N GLU A 167 0.34 13.15 6.33
CA GLU A 167 0.17 13.78 5.02
C GLU A 167 -1.22 14.41 4.89
N GLY A 168 -2.22 13.76 5.49
CA GLY A 168 -3.60 14.25 5.54
C GLY A 168 -4.62 13.12 5.42
N THR A 169 -5.81 13.44 4.91
CA THR A 169 -6.91 12.49 4.76
C THR A 169 -7.37 12.37 3.30
N LYS A 170 -7.64 11.14 2.88
CA LYS A 170 -8.24 10.80 1.58
C LYS A 170 -9.76 11.06 1.55
N GLY A 171 -10.35 11.48 2.67
CA GLY A 171 -11.77 11.76 2.84
C GLY A 171 -12.60 10.57 3.34
N PRO A 172 -13.92 10.72 3.51
CA PRO A 172 -14.78 9.66 4.00
C PRO A 172 -14.77 8.41 3.10
N ASN A 173 -14.95 7.23 3.72
CA ASN A 173 -15.09 5.93 3.04
C ASN A 173 -13.94 5.62 2.07
N SER A 174 -12.70 5.99 2.46
CA SER A 174 -11.51 5.90 1.61
C SER A 174 -10.49 4.85 2.07
N GLN A 175 -10.93 3.89 2.88
CA GLN A 175 -10.13 2.72 3.27
C GLN A 175 -9.48 2.10 2.04
N THR A 176 -8.18 1.87 2.16
CA THR A 176 -7.28 1.55 1.05
C THR A 176 -6.56 0.26 1.41
N SER A 177 -6.57 -0.72 0.51
CA SER A 177 -5.75 -1.93 0.66
C SER A 177 -4.36 -1.71 0.06
N GLU A 178 -4.24 -1.10 -1.11
CA GLU A 178 -2.96 -0.86 -1.76
C GLU A 178 -2.84 0.54 -2.36
N SER A 179 -1.60 1.05 -2.42
CA SER A 179 -1.23 2.25 -3.16
C SER A 179 0.11 2.12 -3.91
N THR A 180 0.26 2.89 -4.98
CA THR A 180 1.48 2.94 -5.79
C THR A 180 1.69 4.35 -6.35
N ILE A 181 2.93 4.74 -6.67
CA ILE A 181 3.25 6.06 -7.20
C ILE A 181 3.84 5.94 -8.59
N ASP A 182 3.33 6.71 -9.55
CA ASP A 182 4.00 6.90 -10.84
C ASP A 182 5.21 7.83 -10.66
N PRO A 183 6.44 7.37 -10.91
CA PRO A 183 7.65 8.17 -10.68
C PRO A 183 7.73 9.40 -11.57
N LYS A 184 7.07 9.40 -12.73
CA LYS A 184 7.11 10.53 -13.68
C LYS A 184 6.20 11.68 -13.25
N THR A 185 4.95 11.39 -12.88
CA THR A 185 3.97 12.42 -12.52
C THR A 185 3.96 12.71 -11.02
N GLU A 186 4.52 11.81 -10.21
CA GLU A 186 4.44 11.84 -8.74
C GLU A 186 2.98 11.83 -8.25
N VAL A 187 2.12 11.18 -9.02
CA VAL A 187 0.75 10.87 -8.63
C VAL A 187 0.73 9.50 -7.96
N MET A 188 0.24 9.47 -6.73
CA MET A 188 -0.14 8.26 -6.03
C MET A 188 -1.51 7.81 -6.55
N PHE A 189 -1.61 6.53 -6.88
CA PHE A 189 -2.88 5.83 -7.10
C PHE A 189 -3.13 4.91 -5.94
N PHE A 190 -4.38 4.82 -5.51
CA PHE A 190 -4.76 4.01 -4.39
C PHE A 190 -6.18 3.47 -4.53
N THR A 191 -6.37 2.26 -4.02
CA THR A 191 -7.66 1.58 -3.96
C THR A 191 -8.66 2.35 -3.08
N GLN A 192 -9.96 2.18 -3.33
CA GLN A 192 -11.04 2.79 -2.54
C GLN A 192 -12.09 1.71 -2.24
N LEU A 193 -11.87 0.94 -1.17
CA LEU A 193 -12.66 -0.26 -0.89
C LEU A 193 -14.16 0.03 -0.76
N GLN A 194 -14.53 1.06 -0.01
CA GLN A 194 -15.94 1.42 0.22
C GLN A 194 -16.56 2.26 -0.91
N LYS A 195 -15.81 2.57 -1.95
CA LYS A 195 -16.32 3.27 -3.15
C LYS A 195 -16.22 2.40 -4.40
N ASP A 196 -15.94 1.11 -4.25
CA ASP A 196 -15.81 0.15 -5.36
C ASP A 196 -14.98 0.72 -6.52
N GLY A 197 -13.78 1.22 -6.22
CA GLY A 197 -13.04 2.04 -7.18
C GLY A 197 -11.58 2.30 -6.84
N THR A 198 -10.97 3.19 -7.60
CA THR A 198 -9.59 3.64 -7.47
C THR A 198 -9.53 5.14 -7.58
N ALA A 199 -8.70 5.76 -6.75
CA ALA A 199 -8.49 7.19 -6.72
C ALA A 199 -7.01 7.53 -6.94
N CYS A 200 -6.75 8.83 -7.09
CA CYS A 200 -5.42 9.38 -7.22
C CYS A 200 -5.23 10.60 -6.32
N TRP A 201 -3.97 10.93 -6.04
CA TRP A 201 -3.53 12.15 -5.38
C TRP A 201 -2.14 12.54 -5.89
N ASN A 202 -1.93 13.82 -6.18
CA ASN A 202 -0.60 14.32 -6.49
C ASN A 202 0.17 14.62 -5.20
N VAL A 203 1.24 13.88 -4.92
CA VAL A 203 1.97 13.96 -3.64
C VAL A 203 2.66 15.31 -3.41
N LYS A 204 2.68 16.20 -4.40
CA LYS A 204 3.16 17.59 -4.28
C LYS A 204 2.11 18.56 -3.77
N THR A 205 0.88 18.11 -3.56
CA THR A 205 -0.22 18.92 -3.03
C THR A 205 -0.62 18.43 -1.65
N PRO A 206 -1.15 19.29 -0.76
CA PRO A 206 -1.69 18.83 0.52
C PRO A 206 -2.73 17.72 0.33
N LEU A 207 -2.67 16.67 1.14
CA LEU A 207 -3.67 15.61 1.07
C LEU A 207 -4.94 16.04 1.81
N GLU A 208 -5.90 16.49 1.02
CA GLU A 208 -7.25 16.82 1.45
C GLU A 208 -8.26 16.33 0.39
N PRO A 209 -9.54 16.14 0.75
CA PRO A 209 -10.53 15.56 -0.18
C PRO A 209 -10.68 16.31 -1.51
N SER A 210 -10.41 17.62 -1.54
CA SER A 210 -10.41 18.46 -2.75
C SER A 210 -9.29 18.14 -3.74
N ASN A 211 -8.17 17.57 -3.27
CA ASN A 211 -7.02 17.19 -4.10
C ASN A 211 -6.99 15.70 -4.47
N VAL A 212 -8.02 14.95 -4.06
CA VAL A 212 -8.21 13.55 -4.43
C VAL A 212 -9.15 13.47 -5.64
N GLY A 213 -8.74 12.74 -6.67
CA GLY A 213 -9.55 12.46 -7.86
C GLY A 213 -9.94 11.00 -7.94
N MET A 214 -11.19 10.70 -8.30
CA MET A 214 -11.57 9.33 -8.68
C MET A 214 -11.04 9.03 -10.10
N VAL A 215 -10.37 7.91 -10.25
CA VAL A 215 -9.82 7.42 -11.52
C VAL A 215 -10.80 6.48 -12.20
N ALA A 216 -11.37 5.55 -11.43
CA ALA A 216 -12.38 4.61 -11.90
C ALA A 216 -13.26 4.19 -10.72
N GLU A 217 -14.54 3.94 -11.00
CA GLU A 217 -15.53 3.49 -10.02
C GLU A 217 -16.60 2.68 -10.76
N ASP A 218 -16.90 1.48 -10.26
CA ASP A 218 -17.94 0.62 -10.81
C ASP A 218 -18.43 -0.35 -9.72
N THR A 219 -19.67 -0.14 -9.26
CA THR A 219 -20.28 -0.87 -8.13
C THR A 219 -20.57 -2.35 -8.42
N GLU A 220 -20.40 -2.82 -9.65
CA GLU A 220 -20.54 -4.24 -10.01
C GLU A 220 -19.19 -4.90 -10.32
N ARG A 221 -18.29 -4.15 -10.96
CA ARG A 221 -17.03 -4.68 -11.51
C ARG A 221 -15.84 -4.43 -10.60
N MET A 222 -15.85 -3.37 -9.80
CA MET A 222 -14.75 -2.93 -8.96
C MET A 222 -15.06 -3.06 -7.46
N ILE A 223 -16.01 -3.93 -7.11
CA ILE A 223 -16.18 -4.43 -5.74
C ILE A 223 -14.80 -4.87 -5.24
N PHE A 224 -14.45 -4.47 -4.01
CA PHE A 224 -13.20 -4.81 -3.34
C PHE A 224 -11.98 -4.74 -4.28
N THR A 225 -11.55 -3.53 -4.61
CA THR A 225 -10.26 -3.31 -5.30
C THR A 225 -9.12 -3.76 -4.40
N ASN A 226 -8.57 -4.94 -4.67
CA ASN A 226 -7.62 -5.62 -3.78
C ASN A 226 -6.21 -5.04 -3.92
N ASP A 227 -5.73 -4.90 -5.16
CA ASP A 227 -4.33 -4.55 -5.45
C ASP A 227 -4.25 -3.55 -6.61
N ILE A 228 -3.19 -2.74 -6.61
CA ILE A 228 -2.90 -1.74 -7.64
C ILE A 228 -1.40 -1.62 -7.87
N THR A 229 -0.97 -1.58 -9.13
CA THR A 229 0.46 -1.41 -9.46
C THR A 229 0.64 -0.68 -10.79
N ILE A 230 1.87 -0.25 -11.06
CA ILE A 230 2.25 0.41 -12.32
C ILE A 230 3.38 -0.38 -12.97
N ASP A 231 3.20 -0.72 -14.25
CA ASP A 231 4.24 -1.39 -15.03
C ASP A 231 5.29 -0.42 -15.60
N SER A 232 6.36 -0.96 -16.19
CA SER A 232 7.44 -0.16 -16.78
C SER A 232 6.99 0.72 -17.96
N ASP A 233 5.87 0.38 -18.61
CA ASP A 233 5.28 1.15 -19.70
C ASP A 233 4.30 2.22 -19.19
N ARG A 234 4.25 2.45 -17.87
CA ARG A 234 3.36 3.40 -17.18
C ARG A 234 1.88 3.12 -17.45
N ASN A 235 1.51 1.84 -17.41
CA ASN A 235 0.12 1.45 -17.29
C ASN A 235 -0.21 1.15 -15.83
N LEU A 236 -1.31 1.72 -15.37
CA LEU A 236 -1.93 1.39 -14.10
C LEU A 236 -2.70 0.08 -14.25
N TRP A 237 -2.38 -0.88 -13.40
CA TRP A 237 -3.06 -2.16 -13.27
C TRP A 237 -3.84 -2.18 -11.98
N MET A 238 -5.11 -2.59 -12.04
CA MET A 238 -6.00 -2.67 -10.88
C MET A 238 -6.61 -4.07 -10.82
N LEU A 239 -6.56 -4.70 -9.65
CA LEU A 239 -7.21 -5.97 -9.37
C LEU A 239 -8.45 -5.70 -8.53
N SER A 240 -9.59 -6.23 -8.96
CA SER A 240 -10.79 -6.32 -8.12
C SER A 240 -11.24 -7.76 -7.98
N ASP A 241 -11.84 -8.04 -6.84
CA ASP A 241 -12.44 -9.34 -6.56
C ASP A 241 -13.74 -9.21 -5.77
N ARG A 242 -14.30 -10.33 -5.31
CA ARG A 242 -15.48 -10.32 -4.43
C ARG A 242 -15.18 -10.93 -3.09
N MET A 243 -14.03 -10.58 -2.53
CA MET A 243 -13.57 -11.11 -1.25
C MET A 243 -14.58 -10.93 -0.11
N PRO A 244 -15.32 -9.80 0.05
CA PRO A 244 -16.35 -9.70 1.08
C PRO A 244 -17.47 -10.75 0.91
N GLU A 245 -17.90 -11.03 -0.33
CA GLU A 245 -18.88 -12.10 -0.59
C GLU A 245 -18.30 -13.49 -0.33
N PHE A 246 -17.03 -13.71 -0.68
CA PHE A 246 -16.34 -14.97 -0.42
C PHE A 246 -16.21 -15.28 1.08
N ILE A 247 -15.88 -14.27 1.90
CA ILE A 247 -15.69 -14.43 3.34
C ILE A 247 -17.03 -14.53 4.08
N TYR A 248 -17.97 -13.62 3.81
CA TYR A 248 -19.15 -13.41 4.67
C TYR A 248 -20.46 -13.91 4.06
N ARG A 249 -20.45 -14.30 2.78
CA ARG A 249 -21.61 -14.84 2.07
C ARG A 249 -21.20 -16.10 1.32
N ARG A 250 -21.74 -16.27 0.12
CA ARG A 250 -21.43 -17.35 -0.79
C ARG A 250 -21.11 -16.74 -2.15
N LEU A 251 -19.90 -16.97 -2.62
CA LEU A 251 -19.48 -16.57 -3.96
C LEU A 251 -20.28 -17.34 -5.02
N ASP A 252 -20.88 -16.64 -5.98
CA ASP A 252 -21.60 -17.26 -7.10
C ASP A 252 -20.61 -17.66 -8.21
N PRO A 253 -20.41 -18.97 -8.48
CA PRO A 253 -19.47 -19.41 -9.51
C PRO A 253 -19.92 -19.07 -10.94
N ASN A 254 -21.18 -18.65 -11.15
CA ASN A 254 -21.69 -18.27 -12.46
C ASN A 254 -21.43 -16.80 -12.81
N GLN A 255 -20.86 -16.03 -11.88
CA GLN A 255 -20.52 -14.62 -12.08
C GLN A 255 -19.02 -14.43 -12.24
N ILE A 256 -18.63 -13.29 -12.86
CA ILE A 256 -17.23 -12.89 -12.93
C ILE A 256 -16.84 -12.30 -11.56
N ASN A 257 -16.07 -13.07 -10.80
CA ASN A 257 -15.69 -12.75 -9.43
C ASN A 257 -14.33 -12.06 -9.29
N TYR A 258 -13.50 -12.08 -10.34
CA TYR A 258 -12.15 -11.53 -10.35
C TYR A 258 -11.93 -10.76 -11.64
N ARG A 259 -11.37 -9.56 -11.58
CA ARG A 259 -11.09 -8.74 -12.76
C ARG A 259 -9.75 -8.04 -12.62
N ILE A 260 -9.04 -7.94 -13.74
CA ILE A 260 -7.83 -7.14 -13.86
C ILE A 260 -8.10 -6.07 -14.91
N PHE A 261 -7.89 -4.82 -14.55
CA PHE A 261 -8.03 -3.66 -15.42
C PHE A 261 -6.67 -3.07 -15.74
N LYS A 262 -6.60 -2.38 -16.87
CA LYS A 262 -5.39 -1.69 -17.34
C LYS A 262 -5.78 -0.34 -17.94
N VAL A 263 -5.08 0.72 -17.56
CA VAL A 263 -5.23 2.05 -18.15
C VAL A 263 -3.89 2.78 -18.18
N PRO A 264 -3.52 3.49 -19.26
CA PRO A 264 -2.32 4.33 -19.25
C PRO A 264 -2.41 5.42 -18.16
N VAL A 265 -1.34 5.64 -17.40
CA VAL A 265 -1.31 6.61 -16.27
C VAL A 265 -1.76 8.01 -16.71
N ASP A 266 -1.27 8.49 -17.85
CA ASP A 266 -1.58 9.83 -18.36
C ASP A 266 -3.05 9.96 -18.83
N GLU A 267 -3.72 8.84 -19.12
CA GLU A 267 -5.16 8.81 -19.38
C GLU A 267 -5.96 8.77 -18.07
N ALA A 268 -5.51 7.95 -17.12
CA ALA A 268 -6.15 7.75 -15.82
C ALA A 268 -6.33 9.05 -15.02
N ILE A 269 -5.34 9.95 -15.07
CA ILE A 269 -5.36 11.21 -14.30
C ILE A 269 -6.00 12.37 -15.07
N ARG A 270 -6.25 12.23 -16.37
CA ARG A 270 -6.61 13.36 -17.24
C ARG A 270 -7.87 14.07 -16.75
N GLY A 271 -7.76 15.37 -16.48
CA GLY A 271 -8.88 16.19 -16.03
C GLY A 271 -9.28 15.98 -14.56
N THR A 272 -8.50 15.20 -13.81
CA THR A 272 -8.64 15.08 -12.36
C THR A 272 -7.78 16.14 -11.64
N PRO A 273 -8.02 16.42 -10.35
CA PRO A 273 -7.15 17.27 -9.53
C PRO A 273 -5.70 16.78 -9.41
N CYS A 274 -5.46 15.49 -9.70
CA CYS A 274 -4.15 14.85 -9.62
C CYS A 274 -3.24 15.24 -10.80
N ASP A 275 -3.82 15.61 -11.94
CA ASP A 275 -3.07 15.94 -13.15
C ASP A 275 -2.23 17.22 -12.96
N PRO A 276 -0.88 17.13 -13.02
CA PRO A 276 -0.01 18.30 -12.90
C PRO A 276 -0.34 19.41 -13.91
N MET A 277 -0.84 19.06 -15.11
CA MET A 277 -1.20 20.05 -16.14
C MET A 277 -2.50 20.77 -15.79
N TYR A 278 -3.47 20.07 -15.18
CA TYR A 278 -4.72 20.67 -14.72
C TYR A 278 -4.47 21.74 -13.66
N GLN A 279 -3.57 21.46 -12.71
CA GLN A 279 -3.16 22.39 -11.66
C GLN A 279 -2.53 23.67 -12.24
N GLN A 280 -1.58 23.55 -13.17
CA GLN A 280 -0.96 24.70 -13.83
C GLN A 280 -1.99 25.57 -14.56
N SER A 281 -2.94 24.94 -15.27
CA SER A 281 -3.98 25.68 -16.01
C SER A 281 -4.92 26.46 -15.08
N THR A 282 -5.21 25.91 -13.89
CA THR A 282 -6.09 26.55 -12.88
C THR A 282 -5.38 27.74 -12.23
N THR A 283 -4.09 27.59 -11.88
CA THR A 283 -3.27 28.69 -11.35
C THR A 283 -3.18 29.84 -12.34
N LEU A 284 -2.96 29.56 -13.63
CA LEU A 284 -2.88 30.58 -14.68
C LEU A 284 -4.21 31.32 -14.88
N ARG A 285 -5.36 30.63 -14.84
CA ARG A 285 -6.68 31.28 -14.93
C ARG A 285 -6.94 32.19 -13.74
N ASN A 286 -6.63 31.74 -12.52
CA ASN A 286 -6.82 32.54 -11.32
C ASN A 286 -5.91 33.77 -11.28
N ALA A 287 -4.68 33.66 -11.80
CA ALA A 287 -3.75 34.78 -11.91
C ALA A 287 -4.16 35.83 -12.95
N GLN A 288 -4.98 35.48 -13.93
CA GLN A 288 -5.52 36.41 -14.94
C GLN A 288 -6.80 37.14 -14.49
N GLN A 289 -7.38 36.75 -13.36
CA GLN A 289 -8.59 37.35 -12.78
C GLN A 289 -8.30 38.32 -11.61
N LEU A 290 -7.02 38.51 -11.27
CA LEU A 290 -6.50 39.48 -10.30
C LEU A 290 -5.86 40.67 -11.05
#